data_AF-A0A7S2PLW8-F1
#
_entry.id   AF-A0A7S2PLW8-F1
#
_cell.length_a   1.000
_cell.length_b   1.000
_cell.length_c   1.000
_cell.angle_alpha   90.00
_cell.angle_beta   90.00
_cell.angle_gamma   90.00
#
_symmetry.space_group_name_H-M   'P 1'
#
loop_
_entity.id
_entity.type
_entity.pdbx_description
1 polymer ?
#
loop_
_entity_poly.entity_id
_entity_poly.type
_entity_poly.pdbx_seq_one_letter_code
_entity_poly.pdbx_strand_id
1 'polypeptide(L)'
;MCNPKTFTAATPTRRPSMRAQQQKLQSVVLDSATALFVVHYLYNNPSWLNPWNIPNAQLWIAGFILIRCAIVFYDHLVVAMIEKLFKCKVLPTREPGAPPVRYVSLDLRSVTYLSINSLNEYAFVMRLTHYLWHGGHLQMVPWRMEEISVANTILALGIMLVSMDLLYAPLHHFLHLPSMYPLIHKHHHRQHYPVRGYLDAGNEHPIEHMIGVVCTWFAVLTAEMLLPSCQLWLTGNAHSPDLVTKGGGVHAVTVLIFFNLHAALAMLNHSPYNVNFSMPFIGSSNLFGKDNRLIKLIESVPLVGKRMAR
;
A
#
# COMPACT_ATOMS: atom_id res chain seq x y z
N MET A 1 16.14 9.58 -51.50
CA MET A 1 15.13 9.73 -50.43
C MET A 1 14.00 8.74 -50.72
N CYS A 2 14.01 7.57 -50.06
CA CYS A 2 12.99 6.54 -50.24
C CYS A 2 11.85 6.76 -49.24
N ASN A 3 10.64 6.94 -49.75
CA ASN A 3 9.43 7.10 -48.97
C ASN A 3 9.07 5.73 -48.34
N PRO A 4 8.96 5.59 -47.00
CA PRO A 4 8.59 4.33 -46.39
C PRO A 4 7.14 4.00 -46.75
N LYS A 5 6.94 2.90 -47.48
CA LYS A 5 5.62 2.35 -47.76
C LYS A 5 4.95 1.98 -46.43
N THR A 6 3.87 2.68 -46.10
CA THR A 6 2.95 2.35 -45.01
C THR A 6 2.27 1.02 -45.32
N PHE A 7 2.79 -0.07 -44.75
CA PHE A 7 2.06 -1.34 -44.67
C PHE A 7 0.94 -1.20 -43.64
N THR A 8 -0.26 -0.85 -44.09
CA THR A 8 -1.49 -1.06 -43.33
C THR A 8 -1.82 -2.55 -43.37
N ALA A 9 -1.21 -3.31 -42.44
CA ALA A 9 -1.59 -4.69 -42.21
C ALA A 9 -3.07 -4.70 -41.75
N ALA A 10 -3.95 -5.25 -42.58
CA ALA A 10 -5.33 -5.50 -42.20
C ALA A 10 -5.35 -6.48 -41.02
N THR A 11 -5.60 -5.99 -39.82
CA THR A 11 -5.68 -6.83 -38.62
C THR A 11 -6.93 -7.71 -38.72
N PRO A 12 -6.81 -9.04 -38.85
CA PRO A 12 -7.98 -9.90 -38.86
C PRO A 12 -8.72 -9.76 -37.52
N THR A 13 -9.98 -9.35 -37.58
CA THR A 13 -10.88 -9.23 -36.43
C THR A 13 -11.25 -10.62 -35.92
N ARG A 14 -10.32 -11.27 -35.24
CA ARG A 14 -10.53 -12.57 -34.61
C ARG A 14 -11.63 -12.40 -33.55
N ARG A 15 -12.76 -13.08 -33.74
CA ARG A 15 -13.87 -13.07 -32.77
C ARG A 15 -13.31 -13.45 -31.38
N PRO A 16 -13.64 -12.70 -30.32
CA PRO A 16 -13.18 -13.03 -28.97
C PRO A 16 -13.72 -14.39 -28.55
N SER A 17 -12.89 -15.18 -27.86
CA SER A 17 -13.30 -16.49 -27.35
C SER A 17 -14.44 -16.35 -26.34
N MET A 18 -15.26 -17.40 -26.17
CA MET A 18 -16.31 -17.43 -25.15
C MET A 18 -15.78 -17.08 -23.75
N ARG A 19 -14.60 -17.58 -23.39
CA ARG A 19 -13.94 -17.26 -22.12
C ARG A 19 -13.65 -15.77 -21.99
N ALA A 20 -13.15 -15.12 -23.05
CA ALA A 20 -12.87 -13.69 -23.03
C ALA A 20 -14.16 -12.86 -22.93
N GLN A 21 -15.23 -13.28 -23.58
CA GLN A 21 -16.55 -12.65 -23.47
C GLN A 21 -17.12 -12.79 -22.05
N GLN A 22 -17.03 -13.98 -21.45
CA GLN A 22 -17.47 -14.24 -20.08
C GLN A 22 -16.68 -13.39 -19.07
N GLN A 23 -15.36 -13.32 -19.21
CA GLN A 23 -14.51 -12.47 -18.36
C GLN A 23 -14.87 -10.99 -18.48
N LYS A 24 -15.14 -10.51 -19.70
CA LYS A 24 -15.59 -9.14 -19.93
C LYS A 24 -16.93 -8.87 -19.22
N LEU A 25 -17.89 -9.78 -19.34
CA LEU A 25 -19.17 -9.68 -18.65
C LEU A 25 -18.98 -9.66 -17.12
N GLN A 26 -18.16 -10.56 -16.59
CA GLN A 26 -17.84 -10.62 -15.15
C GLN A 26 -17.22 -9.31 -14.65
N SER A 27 -16.26 -8.74 -15.40
CA SER A 27 -15.66 -7.44 -15.07
C SER A 27 -16.70 -6.33 -15.05
N VAL A 28 -17.59 -6.26 -16.05
CA VAL A 28 -18.65 -5.23 -16.10
C VAL A 28 -19.61 -5.38 -14.93
N VAL A 29 -20.02 -6.61 -14.60
CA VAL A 29 -20.92 -6.87 -13.46
C VAL A 29 -20.25 -6.48 -12.15
N LEU A 30 -19.00 -6.89 -11.93
CA LEU A 30 -18.23 -6.55 -10.74
C LEU A 30 -18.09 -5.03 -10.59
N ASP A 31 -17.60 -4.35 -11.63
CA ASP A 31 -17.34 -2.91 -11.61
C ASP A 31 -18.62 -2.12 -11.38
N SER A 32 -19.72 -2.51 -12.04
CA SER A 32 -21.02 -1.85 -11.89
C SER A 32 -21.59 -2.05 -10.49
N ALA A 33 -21.54 -3.28 -9.97
CA ALA A 33 -22.02 -3.59 -8.62
C ALA A 33 -21.20 -2.84 -7.56
N THR A 34 -19.87 -2.82 -7.68
CA THR A 34 -18.99 -2.06 -6.79
C THR A 34 -19.27 -0.56 -6.87
N ALA A 35 -19.42 0.01 -8.08
CA ALA A 35 -19.72 1.42 -8.25
C ALA A 35 -21.07 1.79 -7.62
N LEU A 36 -22.12 1.00 -7.85
CA LEU A 36 -23.44 1.21 -7.25
C LEU A 36 -23.38 1.12 -5.73
N PHE A 37 -22.69 0.12 -5.18
CA PHE A 37 -22.50 -0.01 -3.74
C PHE A 37 -21.77 1.21 -3.15
N VAL A 38 -20.66 1.64 -3.76
CA VAL A 38 -19.87 2.78 -3.29
C VAL A 38 -20.69 4.08 -3.38
N VAL A 39 -21.37 4.34 -4.49
CA VAL A 39 -22.23 5.52 -4.64
C VAL A 39 -23.33 5.53 -3.60
N HIS A 40 -24.00 4.38 -3.40
CA HIS A 40 -25.03 4.24 -2.36
C HIS A 40 -24.45 4.49 -0.96
N TYR A 41 -23.29 3.90 -0.65
CA TYR A 41 -22.64 4.10 0.64
C TYR A 41 -22.27 5.57 0.87
N LEU A 42 -21.65 6.23 -0.11
CA LEU A 42 -21.23 7.63 -0.01
C LEU A 42 -22.41 8.60 0.07
N TYR A 43 -23.50 8.30 -0.65
CA TYR A 43 -24.75 9.06 -0.54
C TYR A 43 -25.30 9.05 0.89
N ASN A 44 -25.27 7.88 1.54
CA ASN A 44 -25.75 7.73 2.92
C ASN A 44 -24.70 8.14 3.98
N ASN A 45 -23.43 8.27 3.60
CA ASN A 45 -22.32 8.56 4.53
C ASN A 45 -21.39 9.65 3.95
N PRO A 46 -21.88 10.88 3.71
CA PRO A 46 -21.08 11.94 3.08
C PRO A 46 -19.86 12.36 3.90
N SER A 47 -19.91 12.18 5.23
CA SER A 47 -18.77 12.39 6.14
C SER A 47 -17.57 11.48 5.82
N TRP A 48 -17.77 10.42 5.04
CA TRP A 48 -16.66 9.59 4.56
C TRP A 48 -15.69 10.39 3.67
N LEU A 49 -16.19 11.26 2.79
CA LEU A 49 -15.33 12.08 1.92
C LEU A 49 -14.86 13.36 2.60
N ASN A 50 -15.62 13.85 3.58
CA ASN A 50 -15.36 15.13 4.24
C ASN A 50 -15.53 15.00 5.77
N PRO A 51 -14.67 14.23 6.45
CA PRO A 51 -14.78 14.00 7.89
C PRO A 51 -14.61 15.30 8.69
N TRP A 52 -13.87 16.25 8.14
CA TRP A 52 -13.62 17.57 8.72
C TRP A 52 -14.77 18.56 8.54
N ASN A 53 -15.87 18.16 7.88
CA ASN A 53 -16.99 19.03 7.55
C ASN A 53 -16.55 20.36 6.89
N ILE A 54 -15.55 20.31 5.99
CA ILE A 54 -15.09 21.47 5.25
C ILE A 54 -16.29 22.08 4.51
N PRO A 55 -16.69 23.33 4.83
CA PRO A 55 -17.94 23.89 4.33
C PRO A 55 -17.86 24.30 2.85
N ASN A 56 -16.64 24.51 2.34
CA ASN A 56 -16.40 25.01 0.99
C ASN A 56 -15.82 23.92 0.08
N ALA A 57 -16.54 23.56 -0.98
CA ALA A 57 -16.09 22.61 -1.99
C ALA A 57 -14.78 23.03 -2.68
N GLN A 58 -14.54 24.34 -2.87
CA GLN A 58 -13.29 24.84 -3.45
C GLN A 58 -12.10 24.54 -2.55
N LEU A 59 -12.26 24.66 -1.23
CA LEU A 59 -11.20 24.33 -0.28
C LEU A 59 -10.94 22.83 -0.25
N TRP A 60 -11.99 22.01 -0.35
CA TRP A 60 -11.87 20.56 -0.46
C TRP A 60 -11.12 20.15 -1.73
N ILE A 61 -11.43 20.77 -2.88
CA ILE A 61 -10.74 20.55 -4.16
C ILE A 61 -9.30 21.06 -4.10
N ALA A 62 -9.04 22.20 -3.46
CA ALA A 62 -7.69 22.72 -3.26
C ALA A 62 -6.85 21.73 -2.45
N GLY A 63 -7.40 21.16 -1.37
CA GLY A 63 -6.75 20.10 -0.60
C GLY A 63 -6.43 18.85 -1.44
N PHE A 64 -7.35 18.44 -2.31
CA PHE A 64 -7.10 17.34 -3.25
C PHE A 64 -5.91 17.63 -4.17
N ILE A 65 -5.88 18.81 -4.79
CA ILE A 65 -4.79 19.25 -5.67
C ILE A 65 -3.47 19.31 -4.90
N LEU A 66 -3.47 19.88 -3.70
CA LEU A 66 -2.27 19.97 -2.84
C LEU A 66 -1.71 18.59 -2.53
N ILE A 67 -2.55 17.61 -2.17
CA ILE A 67 -2.11 16.24 -1.93
C ILE A 67 -1.55 15.59 -3.19
N ARG A 68 -2.16 15.82 -4.37
CA ARG A 68 -1.60 15.31 -5.65
C ARG A 68 -0.22 15.90 -5.93
N CYS A 69 -0.06 17.21 -5.76
CA CYS A 69 1.24 17.87 -5.89
C CYS A 69 2.26 17.33 -4.88
N ALA A 70 1.85 17.11 -3.63
CA ALA A 70 2.71 16.58 -2.58
C ALA A 70 3.20 15.17 -2.91
N ILE A 71 2.34 14.30 -3.45
CA ILE A 71 2.72 12.93 -3.85
C ILE A 71 3.69 12.94 -5.02
N VAL A 72 3.45 13.77 -6.05
CA VAL A 72 4.39 13.92 -7.18
C VAL A 72 5.74 14.43 -6.70
N PHE A 73 5.75 15.44 -5.84
CA PHE A 73 6.97 15.93 -5.21
C PHE A 73 7.66 14.82 -4.41
N TYR A 74 6.91 14.05 -3.63
CA TYR A 74 7.44 12.97 -2.79
C TYR A 74 8.05 11.83 -3.60
N ASP A 75 7.41 11.42 -4.70
CA ASP A 75 7.94 10.39 -5.62
C ASP A 75 9.30 10.82 -6.19
N HIS A 76 9.42 12.06 -6.67
CA HIS A 76 10.69 12.61 -7.13
C HIS A 76 11.72 12.74 -6.01
N LEU A 77 11.31 13.12 -4.80
CA LEU A 77 12.19 13.20 -3.64
C LEU A 77 12.75 11.81 -3.28
N VAL A 78 11.91 10.79 -3.22
CA VAL A 78 12.30 9.41 -2.91
C VAL A 78 13.32 8.89 -3.94
N VAL A 79 13.03 9.09 -5.23
CA VAL A 79 13.97 8.72 -6.31
C VAL A 79 15.30 9.47 -6.17
N ALA A 80 15.26 10.79 -5.97
CA ALA A 80 16.47 11.60 -5.79
C ALA A 80 17.29 11.18 -4.56
N MET A 81 16.64 10.79 -3.47
CA MET A 81 17.33 10.27 -2.28
C MET A 81 18.05 8.96 -2.59
N ILE A 82 17.36 8.00 -3.21
CA ILE A 82 17.93 6.70 -3.56
C ILE A 82 19.09 6.83 -4.57
N GLU A 83 18.97 7.71 -5.55
CA GLU A 83 20.04 7.99 -6.53
C GLU A 83 21.23 8.74 -5.92
N LYS A 84 20.99 9.84 -5.22
CA LYS A 84 22.05 10.78 -4.83
C LYS A 84 22.64 10.48 -3.47
N LEU A 85 21.81 10.08 -2.51
CA LEU A 85 22.24 9.82 -1.13
C LEU A 85 22.67 8.37 -0.97
N PHE A 86 21.84 7.42 -1.43
CA PHE A 86 22.11 5.99 -1.25
C PHE A 86 22.88 5.36 -2.42
N LYS A 87 22.96 6.04 -3.57
CA LYS A 87 23.68 5.60 -4.78
C LYS A 87 23.28 4.17 -5.20
N CYS A 88 21.98 3.85 -5.08
CA CYS A 88 21.49 2.53 -5.46
C CYS A 88 21.64 2.32 -6.96
N LYS A 89 22.02 1.09 -7.34
CA LYS A 89 22.16 0.71 -8.74
C LYS A 89 20.79 0.49 -9.36
N VAL A 90 20.68 0.69 -10.67
CA VAL A 90 19.51 0.25 -11.43
C VAL A 90 19.45 -1.28 -11.48
N LEU A 91 18.26 -1.84 -11.74
CA LEU A 91 18.10 -3.27 -11.97
C LEU A 91 18.91 -3.72 -13.20
N PRO A 92 19.42 -4.96 -13.25
CA PRO A 92 20.18 -5.46 -14.41
C PRO A 92 19.44 -5.36 -15.74
N THR A 93 18.11 -5.45 -15.71
CA THR A 93 17.23 -5.26 -16.88
C THR A 93 17.18 -3.81 -17.39
N ARG A 94 17.85 -2.89 -16.71
CA ARG A 94 17.85 -1.44 -16.94
C ARG A 94 19.25 -0.86 -17.16
N GLU A 95 20.28 -1.70 -17.12
CA GLU A 95 21.65 -1.27 -17.39
C GLU A 95 21.83 -0.89 -18.88
N PRO A 96 22.78 0.00 -19.21
CA PRO A 96 23.13 0.30 -20.60
C PRO A 96 23.45 -0.97 -21.39
N GLY A 97 22.72 -1.20 -22.47
CA GLY A 97 22.87 -2.41 -23.31
C GLY A 97 21.90 -3.56 -22.99
N ALA A 98 21.08 -3.44 -21.94
CA ALA A 98 20.01 -4.42 -21.67
C ALA A 98 18.92 -4.39 -22.77
N PRO A 99 18.26 -5.53 -23.06
CA PRO A 99 17.16 -5.57 -24.01
C PRO A 99 16.05 -4.58 -23.65
N PRO A 100 15.39 -3.96 -24.64
CA PRO A 100 14.32 -3.02 -24.38
C PRO A 100 13.17 -3.74 -23.68
N VAL A 101 12.77 -3.17 -22.55
CA VAL A 101 11.66 -3.71 -21.77
C VAL A 101 10.35 -3.18 -22.34
N ARG A 102 9.34 -4.05 -22.46
CA ARG A 102 8.01 -3.64 -22.93
C ARG A 102 7.48 -2.50 -22.06
N TYR A 103 7.15 -1.40 -22.72
CA TYR A 103 6.48 -0.25 -22.10
C TYR A 103 5.01 -0.24 -22.49
N VAL A 104 4.13 -0.07 -21.51
CA VAL A 104 2.68 0.04 -21.72
C VAL A 104 2.24 1.47 -21.41
N SER A 105 1.72 2.15 -22.44
CA SER A 105 1.14 3.47 -22.30
C SER A 105 -0.12 3.44 -21.43
N LEU A 106 -0.38 4.55 -20.72
CA LEU A 106 -1.62 4.73 -19.98
C LEU A 106 -2.77 4.89 -20.97
N ASP A 107 -3.70 3.94 -20.95
CA ASP A 107 -4.96 4.04 -21.69
C ASP A 107 -6.05 4.69 -20.84
N LEU A 108 -7.23 4.88 -21.44
CA LEU A 108 -8.37 5.47 -20.74
C LEU A 108 -8.70 4.73 -19.44
N ARG A 109 -8.65 3.39 -19.44
CA ARG A 109 -8.89 2.58 -18.23
C ARG A 109 -7.88 2.89 -17.13
N SER A 110 -6.60 3.00 -17.48
CA SER A 110 -5.53 3.37 -16.55
C SER A 110 -5.78 4.74 -15.93
N VAL A 111 -6.15 5.73 -16.75
CA VAL A 111 -6.48 7.09 -16.28
C VAL A 111 -7.70 7.09 -15.37
N THR A 112 -8.76 6.35 -15.70
CA THR A 112 -9.94 6.20 -14.85
C THR A 112 -9.58 5.61 -13.49
N TYR A 113 -8.82 4.51 -13.46
CA TYR A 113 -8.43 3.87 -12.19
C TYR A 113 -7.51 4.76 -11.35
N LEU A 114 -6.50 5.39 -11.96
CA LEU A 114 -5.65 6.37 -11.28
C LEU A 114 -6.46 7.52 -10.68
N SER A 115 -7.51 7.98 -11.38
CA SER A 115 -8.36 9.08 -10.90
C SER A 115 -9.21 8.64 -9.70
N ILE A 116 -9.80 7.45 -9.75
CA ILE A 116 -10.57 6.86 -8.64
C ILE A 116 -9.66 6.61 -7.44
N ASN A 117 -8.49 6.00 -7.65
CA ASN A 117 -7.52 5.71 -6.60
C ASN A 117 -7.01 7.00 -5.97
N SER A 118 -6.71 8.03 -6.77
CA SER A 118 -6.31 9.35 -6.26
C SER A 118 -7.37 9.98 -5.37
N LEU A 119 -8.65 9.88 -5.75
CA LEU A 119 -9.77 10.36 -4.95
C LEU A 119 -9.88 9.58 -3.64
N ASN A 120 -9.74 8.25 -3.71
CA ASN A 120 -9.79 7.38 -2.55
C ASN A 120 -8.65 7.65 -1.57
N GLU A 121 -7.41 7.81 -2.06
CA GLU A 121 -6.27 8.20 -1.25
C GLU A 121 -6.49 9.53 -0.55
N TYR A 122 -7.06 10.52 -1.26
CA TYR A 122 -7.34 11.81 -0.63
C TYR A 122 -8.39 11.70 0.48
N ALA A 123 -9.50 10.99 0.22
CA ALA A 123 -10.50 10.70 1.25
C ALA A 123 -9.88 9.95 2.43
N PHE A 124 -9.01 8.99 2.16
CA PHE A 124 -8.26 8.26 3.18
C PHE A 124 -7.37 9.18 4.02
N VAL A 125 -6.56 10.05 3.41
CA VAL A 125 -5.72 11.02 4.13
C VAL A 125 -6.55 11.96 4.99
N MET A 126 -7.69 12.44 4.47
CA MET A 126 -8.62 13.28 5.23
C MET A 126 -9.14 12.55 6.48
N ARG A 127 -9.47 11.26 6.35
CA ARG A 127 -9.96 10.46 7.47
C ARG A 127 -8.87 10.08 8.44
N LEU A 128 -7.68 9.73 7.95
CA LEU A 128 -6.52 9.44 8.79
C LEU A 128 -6.15 10.65 9.64
N THR A 129 -6.04 11.82 9.01
CA THR A 129 -5.71 13.05 9.73
C THR A 129 -6.79 13.41 10.75
N HIS A 130 -8.08 13.29 10.39
CA HIS A 130 -9.18 13.49 11.33
C HIS A 130 -9.10 12.51 12.51
N TYR A 131 -8.85 11.24 12.21
CA TYR A 131 -8.74 10.17 13.20
C TYR A 131 -7.60 10.42 14.18
N LEU A 132 -6.39 10.74 13.69
CA LEU A 132 -5.24 11.05 14.53
C LEU A 132 -5.46 12.34 15.34
N TRP A 133 -6.10 13.35 14.75
CA TRP A 133 -6.40 14.61 15.43
C TRP A 133 -7.32 14.43 16.63
N HIS A 134 -8.28 13.51 16.53
CA HIS A 134 -9.23 13.20 17.61
C HIS A 134 -8.74 12.08 18.55
N GLY A 135 -7.43 11.77 18.52
CA GLY A 135 -6.80 10.85 19.47
C GLY A 135 -6.86 9.37 19.09
N GLY A 136 -7.27 9.03 17.87
CA GLY A 136 -7.37 7.64 17.41
C GLY A 136 -8.58 6.89 17.96
N HIS A 137 -8.56 5.56 17.94
CA HIS A 137 -9.73 4.75 18.30
C HIS A 137 -9.96 4.77 19.82
N LEU A 138 -8.88 4.71 20.59
CA LEU A 138 -8.91 4.67 22.04
C LEU A 138 -8.72 6.05 22.70
N GLN A 139 -8.62 7.14 21.91
CA GLN A 139 -8.28 8.49 22.39
C GLN A 139 -6.90 8.54 23.10
N MET A 140 -5.98 7.68 22.67
CA MET A 140 -4.64 7.55 23.28
C MET A 140 -3.51 7.84 22.29
N VAL A 141 -3.76 8.52 21.18
CA VAL A 141 -2.71 8.95 20.24
C VAL A 141 -2.09 10.26 20.72
N PRO A 142 -0.88 10.26 21.32
CA PRO A 142 -0.20 11.48 21.71
C PRO A 142 0.36 12.23 20.50
N TRP A 143 0.38 13.56 20.64
CA TRP A 143 0.96 14.49 19.67
C TRP A 143 2.17 15.24 20.22
N ARG A 144 2.32 15.33 21.55
CA ARG A 144 3.37 16.17 22.13
C ARG A 144 4.69 15.43 22.02
N MET A 145 5.72 16.15 21.58
CA MET A 145 7.07 15.57 21.43
C MET A 145 7.62 15.01 22.76
N GLU A 146 7.20 15.57 23.89
CA GLU A 146 7.56 15.08 25.23
C GLU A 146 6.96 13.71 25.56
N GLU A 147 5.92 13.26 24.85
CA GLU A 147 5.23 11.97 25.00
C GLU A 147 5.86 10.88 24.12
N ILE A 148 6.87 11.22 23.31
CA ILE A 148 7.64 10.24 22.55
C ILE A 148 8.35 9.28 23.51
N SER A 149 8.23 7.98 23.21
CA SER A 149 8.88 6.88 23.92
C SER A 149 9.33 5.81 22.93
N VAL A 150 10.20 4.88 23.35
CA VAL A 150 10.68 3.80 22.46
C VAL A 150 9.52 2.90 22.02
N ALA A 151 8.54 2.65 22.90
CA ALA A 151 7.46 1.73 22.59
C ALA A 151 6.42 2.35 21.64
N ASN A 152 5.98 3.58 21.91
CA ASN A 152 5.01 4.25 21.03
C ASN A 152 5.60 4.74 19.70
N THR A 153 6.93 4.61 19.52
CA THR A 153 7.63 4.90 18.26
C THR A 153 8.21 3.67 17.58
N ILE A 154 9.36 3.18 18.03
CA ILE A 154 10.11 2.12 17.33
C ILE A 154 9.36 0.79 17.37
N LEU A 155 8.84 0.40 18.53
CA LEU A 155 8.06 -0.85 18.65
C LEU A 155 6.74 -0.75 17.88
N ALA A 156 6.00 0.34 18.03
CA ALA A 156 4.77 0.59 17.29
C ALA A 156 4.98 0.57 15.77
N LEU A 157 6.06 1.20 15.27
CA LEU A 157 6.44 1.13 13.86
C LEU A 157 6.68 -0.31 13.41
N GLY A 158 7.40 -1.09 14.22
CA GLY A 158 7.62 -2.51 13.95
C GLY A 158 6.32 -3.32 13.90
N ILE A 159 5.40 -3.09 14.85
CA ILE A 159 4.07 -3.71 14.85
C ILE A 159 3.31 -3.35 13.58
N MET A 160 3.28 -2.08 13.18
CA MET A 160 2.57 -1.64 11.97
C MET A 160 3.12 -2.33 10.71
N LEU A 161 4.44 -2.36 10.54
CA LEU A 161 5.08 -2.99 9.37
C LEU A 161 4.80 -4.50 9.30
N VAL A 162 4.91 -5.21 10.42
CA VAL A 162 4.64 -6.65 10.48
C VAL A 162 3.16 -6.94 10.24
N SER A 163 2.26 -6.13 10.82
CA SER A 163 0.81 -6.29 10.67
C SER A 163 0.35 -6.01 9.24
N MET A 164 0.96 -5.01 8.59
CA MET A 164 0.75 -4.72 7.17
C MET A 164 1.09 -5.95 6.33
N ASP A 165 2.29 -6.50 6.47
CA ASP A 165 2.73 -7.70 5.72
C ASP A 165 1.83 -8.90 6.00
N LEU A 166 1.48 -9.13 7.28
CA LEU A 166 0.66 -10.25 7.72
C LEU A 166 -0.70 -10.27 7.02
N LEU A 167 -1.32 -9.11 6.82
CA LEU A 167 -2.62 -9.01 6.15
C LEU A 167 -2.47 -8.88 4.63
N TYR A 168 -1.49 -8.13 4.16
CA TYR A 168 -1.28 -7.88 2.73
C TYR A 168 -0.88 -9.14 1.97
N ALA A 169 0.04 -9.95 2.50
CA ALA A 169 0.53 -11.15 1.83
C ALA A 169 -0.59 -12.15 1.45
N PRO A 170 -1.49 -12.58 2.35
CA PRO A 170 -2.59 -13.48 1.98
C PRO A 170 -3.61 -12.83 1.04
N LEU A 171 -3.89 -11.53 1.19
CA LEU A 171 -4.83 -10.83 0.30
C LEU A 171 -4.25 -10.64 -1.10
N HIS A 172 -2.96 -10.34 -1.22
CA HIS A 172 -2.26 -10.30 -2.49
C HIS A 172 -2.20 -11.69 -3.15
N HIS A 173 -2.00 -12.75 -2.36
CA HIS A 173 -2.11 -14.12 -2.87
C HIS A 173 -3.53 -14.42 -3.39
N PHE A 174 -4.58 -13.98 -2.68
CA PHE A 174 -5.96 -14.11 -3.12
C PHE A 174 -6.21 -13.40 -4.47
N LEU A 175 -5.62 -12.21 -4.67
CA LEU A 175 -5.70 -11.46 -5.94
C LEU A 175 -5.05 -12.21 -7.12
N HIS A 176 -4.07 -13.08 -6.85
CA HIS A 176 -3.45 -13.94 -7.86
C HIS A 176 -4.22 -15.23 -8.17
N LEU A 177 -5.31 -15.53 -7.46
CA LEU A 177 -6.13 -16.70 -7.77
C LEU A 177 -6.70 -16.61 -9.19
N PRO A 178 -6.83 -17.72 -9.94
CA PRO A 178 -7.25 -17.71 -11.35
C PRO A 178 -8.60 -17.04 -11.61
N SER A 179 -9.50 -17.03 -10.63
CA SER A 179 -10.82 -16.38 -10.69
C SER A 179 -10.75 -14.87 -10.48
N MET A 180 -9.82 -14.38 -9.64
CA MET A 180 -9.71 -12.98 -9.24
C MET A 180 -8.73 -12.20 -10.12
N TYR A 181 -7.59 -12.83 -10.45
CA TYR A 181 -6.51 -12.24 -11.22
C TYR A 181 -6.98 -11.52 -12.50
N PRO A 182 -7.74 -12.16 -13.42
CA PRO A 182 -8.14 -11.49 -14.65
C PRO A 182 -9.12 -10.33 -14.44
N LEU A 183 -9.83 -10.30 -13.31
CA LEU A 183 -10.86 -9.30 -13.01
C LEU A 183 -10.25 -8.06 -12.33
N ILE A 184 -9.37 -8.28 -11.35
CA ILE A 184 -8.88 -7.22 -10.46
C ILE A 184 -7.39 -6.96 -10.74
N HIS A 185 -6.55 -7.98 -10.56
CA HIS A 185 -5.09 -7.77 -10.43
C HIS A 185 -4.32 -7.68 -11.76
N LYS A 186 -4.88 -8.23 -12.84
CA LYS A 186 -4.21 -8.28 -14.15
C LYS A 186 -3.88 -6.90 -14.71
N HIS A 187 -4.67 -5.87 -14.37
CA HIS A 187 -4.42 -4.51 -14.83
C HIS A 187 -3.11 -3.95 -14.26
N HIS A 188 -2.85 -4.16 -12.97
CA HIS A 188 -1.63 -3.76 -12.29
C HIS A 188 -0.39 -4.42 -12.94
N HIS A 189 -0.49 -5.70 -13.29
CA HIS A 189 0.58 -6.47 -13.94
C HIS A 189 0.76 -6.21 -15.45
N ARG A 190 0.06 -5.23 -16.05
CA ARG A 190 0.24 -4.92 -17.48
C ARG A 190 1.66 -4.48 -17.80
N GLN A 191 2.28 -3.76 -16.87
CA GLN A 191 3.67 -3.33 -16.95
C GLN A 191 4.52 -4.29 -16.08
N HIS A 192 5.00 -5.38 -16.67
CA HIS A 192 5.79 -6.39 -15.95
C HIS A 192 7.05 -5.86 -15.26
N TYR A 193 7.58 -4.76 -15.78
CA TYR A 193 8.74 -4.09 -15.20
C TYR A 193 8.39 -2.61 -15.06
N PRO A 194 7.81 -2.21 -13.93
CA PRO A 194 7.45 -0.82 -13.66
C PRO A 194 8.70 0.07 -13.61
N VAL A 195 8.52 1.34 -13.96
CA VAL A 195 9.58 2.37 -14.00
C VAL A 195 9.10 3.76 -13.61
N ARG A 196 7.78 3.97 -13.52
CA ARG A 196 7.17 5.28 -13.34
C ARG A 196 6.85 5.59 -11.88
N GLY A 197 7.47 4.88 -10.93
CA GLY A 197 7.31 5.10 -9.50
C GLY A 197 5.84 5.07 -9.10
N TYR A 198 5.36 6.15 -8.50
CA TYR A 198 3.98 6.31 -8.08
C TYR A 198 2.95 6.03 -9.20
N LEU A 199 3.21 6.43 -10.45
CA LEU A 199 2.26 6.22 -11.54
C LEU A 199 2.04 4.74 -11.86
N ASP A 200 3.07 3.90 -11.70
CA ASP A 200 2.91 2.45 -11.87
C ASP A 200 2.31 1.81 -10.62
N ALA A 201 2.73 2.25 -9.43
CA ALA A 201 2.19 1.77 -8.16
C ALA A 201 0.68 2.01 -8.04
N GLY A 202 0.22 3.23 -8.33
CA GLY A 202 -1.20 3.60 -8.22
C GLY A 202 -2.06 3.16 -9.41
N ASN A 203 -1.46 2.66 -10.50
CA ASN A 203 -2.18 2.18 -11.69
C ASN A 203 -2.65 0.73 -11.54
N GLU A 204 -3.49 0.53 -10.53
CA GLU A 204 -4.08 -0.74 -10.14
C GLU A 204 -5.60 -0.64 -10.15
N HIS A 205 -6.29 -1.78 -10.06
CA HIS A 205 -7.76 -1.78 -10.00
C HIS A 205 -8.26 -1.16 -8.68
N PRO A 206 -9.36 -0.38 -8.64
CA PRO A 206 -9.82 0.28 -7.41
C PRO A 206 -10.09 -0.64 -6.22
N ILE A 207 -10.49 -1.89 -6.49
CA ILE A 207 -10.65 -2.93 -5.45
C ILE A 207 -9.29 -3.33 -4.84
N GLU A 208 -8.27 -3.53 -5.68
CA GLU A 208 -6.90 -3.82 -5.22
C GLU A 208 -6.33 -2.66 -4.42
N HIS A 209 -6.54 -1.43 -4.91
CA HIS A 209 -6.17 -0.23 -4.20
C HIS A 209 -6.81 -0.14 -2.80
N MET A 210 -8.12 -0.43 -2.70
CA MET A 210 -8.82 -0.46 -1.42
C MET A 210 -8.27 -1.54 -0.48
N ILE A 211 -7.87 -2.71 -1.00
CA ILE A 211 -7.20 -3.74 -0.20
C ILE A 211 -5.92 -3.20 0.41
N GLY A 212 -5.09 -2.51 -0.38
CA GLY A 212 -3.88 -1.85 0.12
C GLY A 212 -4.19 -0.86 1.25
N VAL A 213 -5.15 0.04 1.03
CA VAL A 213 -5.60 1.04 2.02
C VAL A 213 -6.11 0.40 3.31
N VAL A 214 -6.91 -0.68 3.20
CA VAL A 214 -7.41 -1.44 4.36
C VAL A 214 -6.27 -2.09 5.13
N CYS A 215 -5.26 -2.64 4.46
CA CYS A 215 -4.09 -3.21 5.13
C CYS A 215 -3.33 -2.13 5.91
N THR A 216 -3.19 -0.94 5.34
CA THR A 216 -2.50 0.18 6.01
C THR A 216 -3.28 0.69 7.22
N TRP A 217 -4.62 0.74 7.12
CA TRP A 217 -5.48 1.07 8.27
C TRP A 217 -5.44 0.00 9.36
N PHE A 218 -5.46 -1.28 8.97
CA PHE A 218 -5.33 -2.42 9.87
C PHE A 218 -4.02 -2.37 10.65
N ALA A 219 -2.91 -2.01 9.99
CA ALA A 219 -1.62 -1.86 10.65
C ALA A 219 -1.67 -0.83 11.79
N VAL A 220 -2.25 0.36 11.55
CA VAL A 220 -2.40 1.42 12.56
C VAL A 220 -3.27 0.94 13.72
N LEU A 221 -4.45 0.37 13.43
CA LEU A 221 -5.35 -0.15 14.46
C LEU A 221 -4.70 -1.27 15.29
N THR A 222 -3.94 -2.14 14.65
CA THR A 222 -3.25 -3.24 15.34
C THR A 222 -2.22 -2.69 16.30
N ALA A 223 -1.44 -1.68 15.92
CA ALA A 223 -0.50 -1.05 16.83
C ALA A 223 -1.20 -0.29 17.98
N GLU A 224 -2.32 0.42 17.71
CA GLU A 224 -3.12 1.08 18.74
C GLU A 224 -3.74 0.10 19.75
N MET A 225 -4.07 -1.12 19.32
CA MET A 225 -4.67 -2.14 20.19
C MET A 225 -3.61 -2.96 20.93
N LEU A 226 -2.56 -3.39 20.24
CA LEU A 226 -1.56 -4.28 20.80
C LEU A 226 -0.67 -3.57 21.82
N LEU A 227 -0.29 -2.31 21.59
CA LEU A 227 0.62 -1.62 22.49
C LEU A 227 0.03 -1.47 23.92
N PRO A 228 -1.20 -0.95 24.10
CA PRO A 228 -1.82 -0.85 25.43
C PRO A 228 -2.19 -2.21 26.00
N SER A 229 -2.54 -3.19 25.14
CA SER A 229 -2.81 -4.56 25.59
C SER A 229 -1.56 -5.20 26.18
N CYS A 230 -0.43 -5.15 25.47
CA CYS A 230 0.84 -5.66 25.99
C CYS A 230 1.24 -4.96 27.29
N GLN A 231 1.03 -3.65 27.39
CA GLN A 231 1.27 -2.90 28.63
C GLN A 231 0.40 -3.41 29.77
N LEU A 232 -0.91 -3.54 29.56
CA LEU A 232 -1.85 -4.08 30.55
C LEU A 232 -1.43 -5.46 31.07
N TRP A 233 -0.99 -6.34 30.17
CA TRP A 233 -0.54 -7.68 30.53
C TRP A 233 0.76 -7.69 31.34
N LEU A 234 1.67 -6.76 31.05
CA LEU A 234 2.97 -6.68 31.73
C LEU A 234 2.90 -5.98 33.09
N THR A 235 2.08 -4.93 33.21
CA THR A 235 2.07 -4.05 34.38
C THR A 235 0.79 -4.16 35.22
N GLY A 236 -0.24 -4.84 34.71
CA GLY A 236 -1.57 -4.85 35.30
C GLY A 236 -2.34 -3.53 35.12
N ASN A 237 -1.78 -2.54 34.42
CA ASN A 237 -2.41 -1.24 34.18
C ASN A 237 -2.16 -0.72 32.76
N ALA A 238 -3.22 -0.68 31.95
CA ALA A 238 -3.17 -0.19 30.57
C ALA A 238 -2.90 1.33 30.46
N HIS A 239 -3.11 2.09 31.54
CA HIS A 239 -3.07 3.57 31.54
C HIS A 239 -1.99 4.12 32.48
N SER A 240 -1.12 3.27 33.04
CA SER A 240 -0.05 3.77 33.89
C SER A 240 0.99 4.47 33.00
N PRO A 241 1.39 5.72 33.29
CA PRO A 241 2.53 6.32 32.64
C PRO A 241 3.78 5.57 33.11
N ASP A 242 4.20 4.56 32.36
CA ASP A 242 5.52 3.96 32.52
C ASP A 242 6.53 4.67 31.62
N LEU A 243 7.82 4.50 31.94
CA LEU A 243 8.93 5.10 31.19
C LEU A 243 8.99 4.61 29.72
N VAL A 244 8.24 3.56 29.39
CA VAL A 244 8.32 2.80 28.14
C VAL A 244 7.26 3.26 27.14
N THR A 245 6.04 3.60 27.58
CA THR A 245 4.93 4.08 26.75
C THR A 245 4.48 5.51 27.07
N LYS A 246 4.89 6.07 28.22
CA LYS A 246 4.41 7.35 28.78
C LYS A 246 2.88 7.44 28.87
N GLY A 247 2.20 6.30 29.05
CA GLY A 247 0.76 6.25 29.31
C GLY A 247 -0.12 6.36 28.06
N GLY A 248 0.44 6.14 26.86
CA GLY A 248 -0.30 6.30 25.60
C GLY A 248 -0.16 5.14 24.62
N GLY A 249 -1.07 5.13 23.65
CA GLY A 249 -1.04 4.28 22.46
C GLY A 249 0.03 4.73 21.47
N VAL A 250 -0.17 4.49 20.18
CA VAL A 250 0.80 4.83 19.13
C VAL A 250 0.96 6.35 19.01
N HIS A 251 2.19 6.86 18.92
CA HIS A 251 2.44 8.28 18.76
C HIS A 251 2.11 8.74 17.32
N ALA A 252 1.47 9.91 17.16
CA ALA A 252 1.05 10.42 15.85
C ALA A 252 2.22 10.51 14.84
N VAL A 253 3.38 11.03 15.26
CA VAL A 253 4.61 11.07 14.45
C VAL A 253 4.99 9.69 13.90
N THR A 254 4.80 8.62 14.66
CA THR A 254 5.13 7.26 14.23
C THR A 254 4.18 6.76 13.15
N VAL A 255 2.90 7.08 13.27
CA VAL A 255 1.92 6.83 12.20
C VAL A 255 2.36 7.59 10.94
N LEU A 256 2.70 8.87 11.04
CA LEU A 256 3.18 9.66 9.90
C LEU A 256 4.45 9.07 9.26
N ILE A 257 5.42 8.64 10.06
CA ILE A 257 6.64 7.97 9.59
C ILE A 257 6.28 6.67 8.86
N PHE A 258 5.40 5.85 9.44
CA PHE A 258 4.94 4.60 8.83
C PHE A 258 4.33 4.83 7.45
N PHE A 259 3.43 5.81 7.30
CA PHE A 259 2.82 6.13 6.01
C PHE A 259 3.85 6.59 4.97
N ASN A 260 4.79 7.45 5.35
CA ASN A 260 5.83 7.92 4.44
C ASN A 260 6.75 6.78 4.00
N LEU A 261 7.22 5.95 4.95
CA LEU A 261 8.03 4.78 4.63
C LEU A 261 7.29 3.80 3.73
N HIS A 262 6.02 3.50 4.04
CA HIS A 262 5.20 2.60 3.24
C HIS A 262 4.99 3.13 1.81
N ALA A 263 4.65 4.42 1.66
CA ALA A 263 4.48 5.05 0.36
C ALA A 263 5.80 5.04 -0.45
N ALA A 264 6.93 5.36 0.19
CA ALA A 264 8.24 5.32 -0.46
C ALA A 264 8.58 3.90 -0.93
N LEU A 265 8.35 2.88 -0.10
CA LEU A 265 8.61 1.48 -0.48
C LEU A 265 7.71 1.04 -1.64
N ALA A 266 6.43 1.45 -1.66
CA ALA A 266 5.53 1.17 -2.78
C ALA A 266 6.03 1.82 -4.09
N MET A 267 6.47 3.08 -4.04
CA MET A 267 7.07 3.79 -5.19
C MET A 267 8.36 3.12 -5.66
N LEU A 268 9.24 2.73 -4.72
CA LEU A 268 10.52 2.11 -5.03
C LEU A 268 10.37 0.70 -5.61
N ASN A 269 9.37 -0.06 -5.16
CA ASN A 269 9.02 -1.35 -5.77
C ASN A 269 8.55 -1.20 -7.23
N HIS A 270 8.13 0.01 -7.62
CA HIS A 270 7.71 0.38 -8.98
C HIS A 270 8.70 1.30 -9.70
N SER A 271 9.95 1.31 -9.22
CA SER A 271 11.05 2.12 -9.77
C SER A 271 12.06 1.23 -10.52
N PRO A 272 12.96 1.81 -11.34
CA PRO A 272 14.01 1.05 -12.02
C PRO A 272 15.17 0.65 -11.09
N TYR A 273 15.12 1.01 -9.80
CA TYR A 273 16.23 0.86 -8.86
C TYR A 273 16.21 -0.49 -8.14
N ASN A 274 17.40 -1.07 -7.97
CA ASN A 274 17.60 -2.24 -7.12
C ASN A 274 17.80 -1.77 -5.67
N VAL A 275 16.70 -1.58 -4.96
CA VAL A 275 16.72 -1.17 -3.55
C VAL A 275 16.53 -2.40 -2.68
N ASN A 276 17.56 -2.72 -1.90
CA ASN A 276 17.46 -3.67 -0.80
C ASN A 276 17.33 -2.89 0.50
N PHE A 277 16.13 -2.86 1.06
CA PHE A 277 15.86 -2.27 2.35
C PHE A 277 15.61 -3.37 3.37
N SER A 278 16.39 -3.36 4.46
CA SER A 278 16.19 -4.27 5.59
C SER A 278 16.28 -3.47 6.87
N MET A 279 15.26 -3.57 7.72
CA MET A 279 15.37 -3.05 9.09
C MET A 279 15.97 -4.14 9.98
N PRO A 280 17.03 -3.84 10.73
CA PRO A 280 17.57 -4.79 11.69
C PRO A 280 16.50 -5.09 12.74
N PHE A 281 16.25 -6.37 12.99
CA PHE A 281 15.29 -6.89 13.99
C PHE A 281 13.80 -6.63 13.74
N ILE A 282 13.44 -5.87 12.71
CA ILE A 282 12.05 -5.49 12.39
C ILE A 282 11.74 -5.97 10.97
N GLY A 283 10.74 -6.84 10.82
CA GLY A 283 10.27 -7.33 9.53
C GLY A 283 9.77 -8.78 9.57
N SER A 284 8.75 -9.07 8.78
CA SER A 284 8.15 -10.40 8.66
C SER A 284 9.17 -11.46 8.24
N SER A 285 10.12 -11.14 7.36
CA SER A 285 11.21 -12.05 6.96
C SER A 285 12.20 -12.35 8.09
N ASN A 286 12.45 -11.41 9.00
CA ASN A 286 13.31 -11.65 10.16
C ASN A 286 12.57 -12.44 11.26
N LEU A 287 11.27 -12.23 11.42
CA LEU A 287 10.44 -12.92 12.42
C LEU A 287 9.97 -14.30 11.97
N PHE A 288 9.67 -14.46 10.68
CA PHE A 288 9.03 -15.63 10.11
C PHE A 288 9.78 -16.24 8.91
N GLY A 289 10.92 -15.66 8.51
CA GLY A 289 11.71 -16.19 7.41
C GLY A 289 12.63 -17.33 7.85
N LYS A 290 13.19 -18.01 6.84
CA LYS A 290 14.05 -19.20 7.02
C LYS A 290 15.27 -18.97 7.89
N ASP A 291 15.70 -17.73 8.07
CA ASP A 291 16.85 -17.38 8.91
C ASP A 291 16.52 -17.14 10.38
N ASN A 292 15.23 -17.15 10.74
CA ASN A 292 14.80 -16.99 12.11
C ASN A 292 15.24 -18.18 12.99
N ARG A 293 15.96 -17.87 14.08
CA ARG A 293 16.48 -18.90 15.02
C ARG A 293 15.37 -19.71 15.69
N LEU A 294 14.22 -19.10 15.99
CA LEU A 294 13.08 -19.79 16.59
C LEU A 294 12.44 -20.78 15.61
N ILE A 295 12.31 -20.40 14.33
CA ILE A 295 11.84 -21.33 13.30
C ILE A 295 12.82 -22.47 13.10
N LYS A 296 14.13 -22.19 12.99
CA LYS A 296 15.16 -23.24 12.94
C LYS A 296 15.10 -24.17 14.16
N LEU A 297 14.82 -23.62 15.35
CA LEU A 297 14.64 -24.40 16.56
C LEU A 297 13.39 -25.30 16.49
N ILE A 298 12.24 -24.75 16.05
CA ILE A 298 10.99 -25.51 15.88
C ILE A 298 11.14 -26.60 14.80
N GLU A 299 11.78 -26.29 13.68
CA GLU A 299 12.06 -27.23 12.58
C GLU A 299 13.00 -28.36 13.04
N SER A 300 13.92 -28.08 13.97
CA SER A 300 14.79 -29.12 14.54
C SER A 300 14.08 -30.08 15.49
N VAL A 301 12.82 -29.82 15.88
CA VAL A 301 11.99 -30.76 16.63
C VAL A 301 11.45 -31.84 15.67
N PRO A 302 11.83 -33.13 15.81
CA PRO A 302 11.62 -34.16 14.78
C PRO A 302 10.16 -34.39 14.36
N LEU A 303 9.22 -34.23 15.29
CA LEU A 303 7.79 -34.40 15.07
C LEU A 303 7.15 -33.21 14.33
N VAL A 304 7.67 -32.00 14.55
CA VAL A 304 7.15 -30.76 13.96
C VAL A 304 7.79 -30.52 12.60
N GLY A 305 9.11 -30.70 12.48
CA GLY A 305 9.83 -30.58 11.21
C GLY A 305 9.28 -31.52 10.12
N LYS A 306 8.92 -32.77 10.47
CA LYS A 306 8.28 -33.71 9.52
C LYS A 306 6.90 -33.28 9.03
N ARG A 307 6.16 -32.48 9.80
CA ARG A 307 4.83 -31.96 9.40
C ARG A 307 4.93 -30.66 8.62
N MET A 308 5.92 -29.82 8.90
CA MET A 308 6.12 -28.55 8.19
C MET A 308 6.81 -28.69 6.82
N ALA A 309 7.55 -29.78 6.60
CA ALA A 309 8.23 -30.05 5.33
C ALA A 309 7.34 -30.67 4.23
N ARG A 310 6.03 -30.83 4.47
CA ARG A 310 5.02 -31.28 3.50
C ARG A 310 4.14 -30.12 3.09
#